data_AF-A0A2S5KXZ8-F1
#
_entry.id   AF-A0A2S5KXZ8-F1
#
_cell.length_a   1.000
_cell.length_b   1.000
_cell.length_c   1.000
_cell.angle_alpha   90.00
_cell.angle_beta   90.00
_cell.angle_gamma   90.00
#
_symmetry.space_group_name_H-M   'P 1'
#
loop_
_entity.id
_entity.type
_entity.pdbx_description
1 polymer ?
#
loop_
_entity_poly.entity_id
_entity_poly.type
_entity_poly.pdbx_seq_one_letter_code
_entity_poly.pdbx_strand_id
1 'polypeptide(L)'
;MCRWLWGWACYWFAATALAHTLPLGDGKVSQIPQAGYVMACQSEHRGRGAMGPAPWIVGDHWDPAQKPMVQGRRYWHEAYINISEVIAGVVRQRHIEGNGLPVDVPSGQFPIAQSDPAFRYDRNPNRIRAQAVTYDLPWQPVLAAQASCLPMGPIGIALNGVAIFNALDDLGRDAVAYEVQDSCQGHPQEQGAYHYHGPSDCLSGSRQPAQLLGYVLDGFGIYSMWDEQGRQLTNADLDACHGRTSKVRWNGQEVTMYHYVMTEEYPYTLGCFRGTPLTLTHLRMQHPPFPRQLPSLPPGQGRLRPQW
;
A
#
# COMPACT_ATOMS: atom_id res chain seq x y z
N MET A 1 11.04 -53.16 1.39
CA MET A 1 11.60 -54.20 0.49
C MET A 1 11.20 -53.86 -0.94
N CYS A 2 12.15 -53.41 -1.74
CA CYS A 2 11.93 -52.99 -3.13
C CYS A 2 11.93 -54.24 -4.02
N ARG A 3 10.88 -54.45 -4.81
CA ARG A 3 10.84 -55.49 -5.84
C ARG A 3 10.91 -54.81 -7.20
N TRP A 4 12.02 -55.02 -7.88
CA TRP A 4 12.30 -54.52 -9.22
C TRP A 4 11.61 -55.41 -10.26
N LEU A 5 10.77 -54.81 -11.11
CA LEU A 5 10.46 -55.30 -12.45
C LEU A 5 10.55 -54.12 -13.43
N TRP A 6 11.00 -54.43 -14.63
CA TRP A 6 11.60 -53.53 -15.62
C TRP A 6 10.66 -52.48 -16.22
N GLY A 7 11.24 -51.34 -16.62
CA GLY A 7 10.61 -50.37 -17.54
C GLY A 7 10.39 -48.99 -16.94
N TRP A 8 11.46 -48.23 -16.68
CA TRP A 8 11.35 -46.86 -16.17
C TRP A 8 11.07 -45.88 -17.30
N ALA A 9 9.81 -45.46 -17.44
CA ALA A 9 9.49 -44.07 -17.68
C ALA A 9 8.85 -43.54 -16.39
N CYS A 10 9.66 -42.93 -15.52
CA CYS A 10 9.12 -42.08 -14.45
C CYS A 10 8.51 -40.85 -15.13
N TYR A 11 7.23 -40.92 -15.46
CA TYR A 11 6.45 -39.74 -15.75
C TYR A 11 6.35 -38.95 -14.46
N TRP A 12 7.24 -37.96 -14.30
CA TRP A 12 7.00 -36.86 -13.40
C TRP A 12 5.79 -36.10 -13.95
N PHE A 13 4.60 -36.43 -13.45
CA PHE A 13 3.53 -35.46 -13.43
C PHE A 13 3.99 -34.37 -12.47
N ALA A 14 4.71 -33.37 -13.00
CA ALA A 14 4.73 -32.07 -12.37
C ALA A 14 3.27 -31.66 -12.29
N ALA A 15 2.71 -31.61 -11.09
CA ALA A 15 1.46 -30.91 -10.87
C ALA A 15 1.72 -29.49 -11.34
N THR A 16 1.24 -29.13 -12.53
CA THR A 16 1.10 -27.76 -12.94
C THR A 16 0.25 -27.11 -11.86
N ALA A 17 0.88 -26.33 -10.99
CA ALA A 17 0.14 -25.44 -10.10
C ALA A 17 -0.84 -24.68 -11.01
N LEU A 18 -2.14 -24.84 -10.77
CA LEU A 18 -3.14 -24.06 -11.48
C LEU A 18 -2.75 -22.60 -11.27
N ALA A 19 -2.51 -21.87 -12.37
CA ALA A 19 -2.20 -20.45 -12.32
C ALA A 19 -3.32 -19.77 -11.52
N HIS A 20 -2.97 -19.13 -10.40
CA HIS A 20 -3.93 -18.34 -9.64
C HIS A 20 -4.10 -17.01 -10.37
N THR A 21 -4.97 -17.00 -11.37
CA THR A 21 -5.24 -15.81 -12.18
C THR A 21 -6.31 -14.94 -11.51
N LEU A 22 -6.04 -13.65 -11.38
CA LEU A 22 -6.97 -12.66 -10.85
C LEU A 22 -7.55 -11.81 -11.98
N PRO A 23 -8.82 -11.35 -11.89
CA PRO A 23 -9.37 -10.38 -12.82
C PRO A 23 -8.57 -9.07 -12.78
N LEU A 24 -8.26 -8.52 -13.96
CA LEU A 24 -7.59 -7.24 -14.11
C LEU A 24 -8.52 -6.08 -13.75
N GLY A 25 -7.96 -5.05 -13.11
CA GLY A 25 -8.66 -3.82 -12.71
C GLY A 25 -8.81 -2.75 -13.80
N ASP A 26 -8.19 -2.93 -14.97
CA ASP A 26 -8.16 -1.91 -16.02
C ASP A 26 -9.56 -1.45 -16.46
N GLY A 27 -9.74 -0.14 -16.56
CA GLY A 27 -11.02 0.48 -16.92
C GLY A 27 -12.08 0.46 -15.82
N LYS A 28 -11.80 -0.12 -14.64
CA LYS A 28 -12.73 -0.13 -13.50
C LYS A 28 -12.62 1.15 -12.66
N VAL A 29 -12.72 2.29 -13.33
CA VAL A 29 -12.81 3.63 -12.73
C VAL A 29 -14.22 4.17 -12.88
N SER A 30 -14.76 4.78 -11.83
CA SER A 30 -16.13 5.28 -11.77
C SER A 30 -16.19 6.69 -11.19
N GLN A 31 -17.35 7.35 -11.37
CA GLN A 31 -17.66 8.65 -10.75
C GLN A 31 -18.71 8.53 -9.64
N ILE A 32 -19.17 7.30 -9.37
CA ILE A 32 -20.16 6.96 -8.35
C ILE A 32 -19.72 5.64 -7.68
N PRO A 33 -20.15 5.35 -6.44
CA PRO A 33 -19.84 4.08 -5.80
C PRO A 33 -20.32 2.89 -6.65
N GLN A 34 -19.41 1.96 -6.94
CA GLN A 34 -19.71 0.77 -7.72
C GLN A 34 -18.80 -0.38 -7.27
N ALA A 35 -19.39 -1.54 -6.98
CA ALA A 35 -18.64 -2.71 -6.52
C ALA A 35 -17.60 -3.15 -7.56
N GLY A 36 -16.36 -3.35 -7.11
CA GLY A 36 -15.22 -3.70 -7.96
C GLY A 36 -14.64 -2.52 -8.77
N TYR A 37 -15.00 -1.27 -8.47
CA TYR A 37 -14.50 -0.07 -9.13
C TYR A 37 -13.88 0.91 -8.13
N VAL A 38 -12.92 1.73 -8.60
CA VAL A 38 -12.45 2.90 -7.87
C VAL A 38 -13.26 4.13 -8.29
N MET A 39 -13.92 4.80 -7.33
CA MET A 39 -14.47 6.13 -7.52
C MET A 39 -13.34 7.15 -7.42
N ALA A 40 -12.69 7.49 -8.54
CA ALA A 40 -11.50 8.35 -8.52
C ALA A 40 -11.88 9.84 -8.52
N CYS A 41 -11.19 10.65 -7.70
CA CYS A 41 -11.38 12.11 -7.70
C CYS A 41 -10.83 12.76 -8.98
N GLN A 42 -9.86 12.11 -9.61
CA GLN A 42 -9.24 12.56 -10.85
C GLN A 42 -9.86 11.80 -12.02
N SER A 43 -10.35 12.54 -13.01
CA SER A 43 -10.95 11.97 -14.23
C SER A 43 -9.94 11.76 -15.36
N GLU A 44 -8.79 12.44 -15.31
CA GLU A 44 -7.75 12.36 -16.34
C GLU A 44 -6.43 11.83 -15.77
N HIS A 45 -5.92 10.75 -16.35
CA HIS A 45 -4.66 10.14 -15.94
C HIS A 45 -3.63 10.37 -17.06
N ARG A 46 -2.69 11.30 -16.84
CA ARG A 46 -1.68 11.73 -17.84
C ARG A 46 -0.26 11.42 -17.40
N GLY A 47 -0.14 10.50 -16.45
CA GLY A 47 1.06 10.18 -15.74
C GLY A 47 2.09 9.35 -16.48
N ARG A 48 3.04 8.84 -15.71
CA ARG A 48 3.97 7.80 -16.16
C ARG A 48 3.84 6.58 -15.27
N GLY A 49 3.16 5.54 -15.75
CA GLY A 49 3.15 4.22 -15.12
C GLY A 49 4.31 3.34 -15.57
N ALA A 50 4.31 2.08 -15.14
CA ALA A 50 5.25 1.08 -15.63
C ALA A 50 5.24 1.01 -17.17
N MET A 51 6.44 1.11 -17.77
CA MET A 51 6.62 1.29 -19.22
C MET A 51 7.02 0.00 -19.96
N GLY A 52 7.41 -1.05 -19.25
CA GLY A 52 7.82 -2.32 -19.86
C GLY A 52 6.63 -3.24 -20.18
N PRO A 53 6.87 -4.37 -20.87
CA PRO A 53 5.84 -5.36 -21.12
C PRO A 53 5.35 -5.97 -19.80
N ALA A 54 4.10 -6.41 -19.74
CA ALA A 54 3.54 -7.11 -18.58
C ALA A 54 3.09 -8.53 -19.01
N PRO A 55 4.02 -9.48 -19.21
CA PRO A 55 3.70 -10.81 -19.75
C PRO A 55 2.79 -11.64 -18.83
N TRP A 56 2.67 -11.27 -17.55
CA TRP A 56 1.74 -11.88 -16.61
C TRP A 56 0.29 -11.40 -16.79
N ILE A 57 0.05 -10.38 -17.63
CA ILE A 57 -1.30 -9.90 -17.98
C ILE A 57 -1.71 -10.51 -19.32
N VAL A 58 -2.84 -11.22 -19.34
CA VAL A 58 -3.40 -11.85 -20.54
C VAL A 58 -4.91 -11.59 -20.59
N GLY A 59 -5.33 -10.83 -21.60
CA GLY A 59 -6.74 -10.44 -21.74
C GLY A 59 -7.19 -9.55 -20.57
N ASP A 60 -8.24 -9.97 -19.89
CA ASP A 60 -8.85 -9.31 -18.73
C ASP A 60 -8.42 -9.91 -17.39
N HIS A 61 -7.31 -10.67 -17.37
CA HIS A 61 -6.77 -11.33 -16.17
C HIS A 61 -5.25 -11.14 -16.06
N TRP A 62 -4.72 -11.37 -14.86
CA TRP A 62 -3.28 -11.41 -14.62
C TRP A 62 -2.90 -12.47 -13.57
N ASP A 63 -1.66 -12.95 -13.64
CA ASP A 63 -1.12 -13.94 -12.71
C ASP A 63 -0.05 -13.31 -11.79
N PRO A 64 -0.37 -13.07 -10.50
CA PRO A 64 0.57 -12.51 -9.55
C PRO A 64 1.84 -13.34 -9.36
N ALA A 65 1.79 -14.66 -9.54
CA ALA A 65 2.94 -15.54 -9.36
C ALA A 65 3.99 -15.38 -10.47
N GLN A 66 3.60 -14.85 -11.63
CA GLN A 66 4.51 -14.58 -12.76
C GLN A 66 5.09 -13.16 -12.73
N LYS A 67 4.56 -12.28 -11.87
CA LYS A 67 5.04 -10.91 -11.74
C LYS A 67 6.36 -10.88 -10.93
N PRO A 68 7.45 -10.31 -11.48
CA PRO A 68 8.70 -10.18 -10.74
C PRO A 68 8.54 -9.18 -9.60
N MET A 69 9.36 -9.35 -8.58
CA MET A 69 9.44 -8.42 -7.44
C MET A 69 10.82 -7.76 -7.43
N VAL A 70 10.88 -6.50 -7.00
CA VAL A 70 12.15 -5.80 -6.77
C VAL A 70 12.95 -6.55 -5.70
N GLN A 71 14.20 -6.86 -5.99
CA GLN A 71 15.07 -7.63 -5.11
C GLN A 71 15.67 -6.77 -4.00
N GLY A 72 16.34 -7.43 -3.06
CA GLY A 72 17.02 -6.79 -1.94
C GLY A 72 16.15 -6.65 -0.71
N ARG A 73 16.79 -6.36 0.42
CA ARG A 73 16.16 -6.14 1.72
C ARG A 73 16.79 -4.91 2.35
N ARG A 74 16.01 -3.87 2.55
CA ARG A 74 16.41 -2.60 3.18
C ARG A 74 15.59 -2.42 4.44
N TYR A 75 16.25 -2.48 5.58
CA TYR A 75 15.65 -2.15 6.87
C TYR A 75 15.84 -0.67 7.18
N TRP A 76 14.84 -0.08 7.83
CA TRP A 76 14.76 1.33 8.15
C TRP A 76 14.79 1.48 9.66
N HIS A 77 15.98 1.61 10.24
CA HIS A 77 16.16 1.67 11.70
C HIS A 77 15.57 2.93 12.32
N GLU A 78 15.40 3.96 11.51
CA GLU A 78 14.73 5.21 11.84
C GLU A 78 13.20 5.13 11.69
N ALA A 79 12.64 4.03 11.16
CA ALA A 79 11.20 3.90 10.96
C ALA A 79 10.45 3.94 12.29
N TYR A 80 9.37 4.72 12.34
CA TYR A 80 8.49 4.73 13.49
C TYR A 80 7.05 5.08 13.09
N ILE A 81 6.14 4.56 13.88
CA ILE A 81 4.74 4.98 13.94
C ILE A 81 4.30 4.98 15.40
N ASN A 82 3.56 6.00 15.78
CA ASN A 82 2.88 6.12 17.05
C ASN A 82 1.39 6.32 16.78
N ILE A 83 0.57 5.51 17.44
CA ILE A 83 -0.89 5.60 17.36
C ILE A 83 -1.38 5.77 18.79
N SER A 84 -1.93 6.93 19.10
CA SER A 84 -2.35 7.28 20.44
C SER A 84 -3.78 7.83 20.46
N GLU A 85 -4.40 7.75 21.63
CA GLU A 85 -5.65 8.43 21.90
C GLU A 85 -5.36 9.86 22.35
N VAL A 86 -6.05 10.82 21.74
CA VAL A 86 -6.03 12.22 22.17
C VAL A 86 -7.44 12.66 22.52
N ILE A 87 -7.58 13.29 23.70
CA ILE A 87 -8.84 13.86 24.18
C ILE A 87 -8.66 15.37 24.29
N ALA A 88 -9.43 16.13 23.49
CA ALA A 88 -9.44 17.58 23.49
C ALA A 88 -10.87 18.07 23.83
N GLY A 89 -11.12 18.33 25.11
CA GLY A 89 -12.45 18.64 25.60
C GLY A 89 -13.39 17.44 25.46
N VAL A 90 -14.44 17.57 24.66
CA VAL A 90 -15.39 16.48 24.35
C VAL A 90 -15.02 15.66 23.12
N VAL A 91 -14.00 16.11 22.37
CA VAL A 91 -13.56 15.44 21.15
C VAL A 91 -12.53 14.37 21.51
N ARG A 92 -12.77 13.14 21.05
CA ARG A 92 -11.85 12.01 21.17
C ARG A 92 -11.36 11.62 19.78
N GLN A 93 -10.06 11.61 19.60
CA GLN A 93 -9.40 11.34 18.32
C GLN A 93 -8.34 10.25 18.47
N ARG A 94 -8.07 9.58 17.36
CA ARG A 94 -6.90 8.75 17.16
C ARG A 94 -5.84 9.60 16.47
N HIS A 95 -4.81 9.95 17.21
CA HIS A 95 -3.65 10.66 16.67
C HIS A 95 -2.64 9.65 16.15
N ILE A 96 -2.21 9.82 14.91
CA ILE A 96 -1.22 8.98 14.24
C ILE A 96 -0.06 9.88 13.83
N GLU A 97 1.12 9.59 14.35
CA GLU A 97 2.37 10.26 13.99
C GLU A 97 3.39 9.24 13.51
N GLY A 98 4.13 9.54 12.45
CA GLY A 98 5.13 8.61 11.93
C GLY A 98 5.98 9.23 10.84
N ASN A 99 6.87 8.42 10.27
CA ASN A 99 7.73 8.84 9.17
C ASN A 99 7.49 8.13 7.83
N GLY A 100 6.40 7.37 7.69
CA GLY A 100 6.02 6.73 6.42
C GLY A 100 6.92 5.57 5.96
N LEU A 101 7.92 5.19 6.77
CA LEU A 101 8.80 4.05 6.50
C LEU A 101 8.22 2.78 7.14
N PRO A 102 8.44 1.60 6.54
CA PRO A 102 7.94 0.35 7.10
C PRO A 102 8.65 -0.01 8.41
N VAL A 103 7.89 -0.06 9.49
CA VAL A 103 8.35 -0.52 10.82
C VAL A 103 8.45 -2.04 10.84
N ASP A 104 9.56 -2.55 11.40
CA ASP A 104 9.88 -3.97 11.63
C ASP A 104 9.93 -4.89 10.40
N VAL A 105 9.70 -4.37 9.19
CA VAL A 105 9.76 -5.12 7.94
C VAL A 105 10.63 -4.39 6.91
N PRO A 106 11.38 -5.13 6.06
CA PRO A 106 12.21 -4.49 5.05
C PRO A 106 11.38 -4.03 3.85
N SER A 107 11.88 -3.05 3.10
CA SER A 107 11.50 -2.84 1.71
C SER A 107 12.49 -3.53 0.76
N GLY A 108 12.19 -3.53 -0.54
CA GLY A 108 13.13 -3.84 -1.61
C GLY A 108 14.17 -2.75 -1.82
N GLN A 109 15.06 -2.99 -2.80
CA GLN A 109 16.07 -2.03 -3.22
C GLN A 109 15.51 -1.06 -4.26
N PHE A 110 15.20 0.17 -3.82
CA PHE A 110 14.84 1.27 -4.72
C PHE A 110 15.95 2.34 -4.75
N PRO A 111 16.25 2.97 -5.90
CA PRO A 111 15.65 2.76 -7.23
C PRO A 111 15.96 1.37 -7.78
N ILE A 112 15.13 0.87 -8.70
CA ILE A 112 15.33 -0.45 -9.29
C ILE A 112 16.66 -0.43 -10.07
N ALA A 113 17.59 -1.31 -9.69
CA ALA A 113 18.91 -1.38 -10.33
C ALA A 113 18.80 -2.00 -11.73
N GLN A 114 19.65 -1.58 -12.68
CA GLN A 114 19.66 -2.18 -14.03
C GLN A 114 19.95 -3.69 -14.04
N SER A 115 20.63 -4.20 -13.02
CA SER A 115 20.92 -5.62 -12.84
C SER A 115 19.76 -6.40 -12.21
N ASP A 116 18.74 -5.72 -11.68
CA ASP A 116 17.56 -6.36 -11.10
C ASP A 116 16.67 -6.91 -12.23
N PRO A 117 16.21 -8.18 -12.17
CA PRO A 117 15.28 -8.73 -13.13
C PRO A 117 13.99 -7.93 -13.31
N ALA A 118 13.54 -7.18 -12.30
CA ALA A 118 12.39 -6.28 -12.39
C ALA A 118 12.59 -5.12 -13.38
N PHE A 119 13.84 -4.66 -13.57
CA PHE A 119 14.16 -3.43 -14.31
C PHE A 119 13.66 -3.42 -15.76
N ARG A 120 13.59 -4.60 -16.39
CA ARG A 120 13.11 -4.73 -17.78
C ARG A 120 11.60 -4.46 -17.93
N TYR A 121 10.84 -4.52 -16.84
CA TYR A 121 9.40 -4.36 -16.82
C TYR A 121 8.99 -3.04 -16.19
N ASP A 122 9.69 -2.64 -15.14
CA ASP A 122 9.53 -1.36 -14.50
C ASP A 122 10.90 -0.86 -14.02
N ARG A 123 11.22 0.38 -14.37
CA ARG A 123 12.51 0.98 -14.04
C ARG A 123 12.49 1.74 -12.73
N ASN A 124 11.32 1.96 -12.13
CA ASN A 124 11.04 2.89 -11.02
C ASN A 124 12.31 3.58 -10.47
N PRO A 125 12.61 4.81 -10.95
CA PRO A 125 13.86 5.50 -10.62
C PRO A 125 13.82 6.15 -9.22
N ASN A 126 12.72 5.99 -8.49
CA ASN A 126 12.45 6.71 -7.26
C ASN A 126 13.17 6.08 -6.07
N ARG A 127 13.40 6.90 -5.03
CA ARG A 127 14.04 6.47 -3.78
C ARG A 127 13.03 6.56 -2.66
N ILE A 128 12.96 5.52 -1.82
CA ILE A 128 12.20 5.58 -0.57
C ILE A 128 12.83 6.63 0.35
N ARG A 129 11.98 7.48 0.93
CA ARG A 129 12.36 8.56 1.86
C ARG A 129 11.33 8.66 2.98
N ALA A 130 11.79 9.03 4.17
CA ALA A 130 10.91 9.43 5.26
C ALA A 130 9.97 10.58 4.82
N GLN A 131 8.70 10.47 5.23
CA GLN A 131 7.63 11.42 4.99
C GLN A 131 7.12 11.92 6.34
N ALA A 132 6.69 13.19 6.47
CA ALA A 132 6.01 13.60 7.70
C ALA A 132 4.58 13.07 7.71
N VAL A 133 4.26 12.18 8.64
CA VAL A 133 2.90 11.62 8.77
C VAL A 133 2.28 12.13 10.06
N THR A 134 1.14 12.82 9.93
CA THR A 134 0.33 13.27 11.06
C THR A 134 -1.13 13.25 10.68
N TYR A 135 -1.93 12.40 11.33
CA TYR A 135 -3.38 12.27 11.12
C TYR A 135 -4.14 12.29 12.43
N ASP A 136 -5.25 13.02 12.47
CA ASP A 136 -6.19 13.03 13.59
C ASP A 136 -7.52 12.44 13.14
N LEU A 137 -7.68 11.13 13.30
CA LEU A 137 -8.88 10.41 12.87
C LEU A 137 -9.93 10.40 13.99
N PRO A 138 -11.24 10.39 13.67
CA PRO A 138 -12.27 10.26 14.69
C PRO A 138 -12.11 8.92 15.44
N TRP A 139 -12.20 8.95 16.78
CA TRP A 139 -12.11 7.73 17.58
C TRP A 139 -13.24 6.73 17.28
N GLN A 140 -14.43 7.26 16.98
CA GLN A 140 -15.59 6.54 16.48
C GLN A 140 -15.98 7.13 15.12
N PRO A 141 -15.58 6.49 14.00
CA PRO A 141 -15.96 6.93 12.67
C PRO A 141 -17.47 6.75 12.45
N VAL A 142 -18.04 7.63 11.63
CA VAL A 142 -19.47 7.64 11.30
C VAL A 142 -19.62 7.62 9.79
N LEU A 143 -20.60 6.86 9.30
CA LEU A 143 -20.93 6.84 7.87
C LEU A 143 -21.38 8.24 7.43
N ALA A 144 -20.76 8.75 6.38
CA ALA A 144 -21.20 9.94 5.68
C ALA A 144 -22.51 9.65 4.92
N ALA A 145 -23.32 10.69 4.73
CA ALA A 145 -24.57 10.59 3.99
C ALA A 145 -24.34 10.17 2.52
N GLN A 146 -23.20 10.54 1.95
CA GLN A 146 -22.77 10.19 0.60
C GLN A 146 -21.34 9.69 0.65
N ALA A 147 -21.03 8.71 -0.20
CA ALA A 147 -19.65 8.30 -0.39
C ALA A 147 -18.87 9.38 -1.16
N SER A 148 -17.54 9.41 -0.99
CA SER A 148 -16.67 10.34 -1.71
C SER A 148 -15.53 9.63 -2.40
N CYS A 149 -14.99 10.30 -3.42
CA CYS A 149 -13.96 9.74 -4.29
C CYS A 149 -12.61 9.57 -3.56
N LEU A 150 -11.76 8.70 -4.12
CA LEU A 150 -10.39 8.46 -3.67
C LEU A 150 -9.39 9.34 -4.43
N PRO A 151 -8.47 10.05 -3.75
CA PRO A 151 -7.34 10.70 -4.40
C PRO A 151 -6.31 9.67 -4.87
N MET A 152 -5.38 10.07 -5.76
CA MET A 152 -4.25 9.23 -6.20
C MET A 152 -3.16 9.02 -5.14
N GLY A 153 -3.12 9.89 -4.11
CA GLY A 153 -2.19 9.78 -2.99
C GLY A 153 -2.69 8.89 -1.86
N PRO A 154 -2.21 9.13 -0.62
CA PRO A 154 -2.66 8.37 0.55
C PRO A 154 -4.18 8.43 0.72
N ILE A 155 -4.79 7.26 0.87
CA ILE A 155 -6.19 7.05 1.27
C ILE A 155 -6.30 6.42 2.66
N GLY A 156 -5.18 5.91 3.19
CA GLY A 156 -5.08 5.34 4.52
C GLY A 156 -3.64 5.16 4.94
N ILE A 157 -3.46 4.55 6.12
CA ILE A 157 -2.18 4.18 6.69
C ILE A 157 -2.27 2.79 7.31
N ALA A 158 -1.28 1.95 7.00
CA ALA A 158 -1.14 0.64 7.62
C ALA A 158 -0.53 0.74 9.03
N LEU A 159 -0.77 -0.28 9.86
CA LEU A 159 -0.26 -0.30 11.25
C LEU A 159 1.27 -0.35 11.35
N ASN A 160 1.98 -0.63 10.26
CA ASN A 160 3.45 -0.55 10.19
C ASN A 160 3.97 0.82 9.69
N GLY A 161 3.12 1.85 9.58
CA GLY A 161 3.53 3.20 9.19
C GLY A 161 3.43 3.53 7.70
N VAL A 162 3.27 2.52 6.85
CA VAL A 162 3.28 2.69 5.40
C VAL A 162 1.95 3.25 4.91
N ALA A 163 2.00 4.17 3.95
CA ALA A 163 0.80 4.73 3.34
C ALA A 163 0.07 3.67 2.49
N ILE A 164 -1.25 3.76 2.46
CA ILE A 164 -2.09 2.97 1.56
C ILE A 164 -2.61 3.93 0.50
N PHE A 165 -2.34 3.64 -0.77
CA PHE A 165 -2.84 4.39 -1.93
C PHE A 165 -4.02 3.63 -2.55
N ASN A 166 -4.76 4.29 -3.45
CA ASN A 166 -5.85 3.64 -4.17
C ASN A 166 -5.31 2.59 -5.16
N ALA A 167 -6.18 1.82 -5.83
CA ALA A 167 -5.76 0.74 -6.73
C ALA A 167 -5.20 1.20 -8.10
N LEU A 168 -5.10 2.51 -8.33
CA LEU A 168 -4.77 3.09 -9.64
C LEU A 168 -3.30 3.50 -9.71
N ASP A 169 -2.67 3.21 -10.85
CA ASP A 169 -1.42 3.85 -11.23
C ASP A 169 -1.68 5.24 -11.84
N ASP A 170 -0.63 6.00 -12.12
CA ASP A 170 -0.74 7.37 -12.68
C ASP A 170 -1.33 7.40 -14.13
N LEU A 171 -1.58 6.23 -14.74
CA LEU A 171 -2.31 6.05 -16.00
C LEU A 171 -3.75 5.56 -15.80
N GLY A 172 -4.22 5.42 -14.55
CA GLY A 172 -5.57 4.93 -14.24
C GLY A 172 -5.75 3.43 -14.48
N ARG A 173 -4.65 2.67 -14.53
CA ARG A 173 -4.63 1.21 -14.67
C ARG A 173 -4.55 0.54 -13.30
N ASP A 174 -4.68 -0.78 -13.30
CA ASP A 174 -4.44 -1.60 -12.11
C ASP A 174 -2.98 -1.50 -11.64
N ALA A 175 -2.71 -0.70 -10.60
CA ALA A 175 -1.35 -0.50 -10.08
C ALA A 175 -0.72 -1.81 -9.61
N VAL A 176 -1.50 -2.65 -8.94
CA VAL A 176 -1.02 -3.93 -8.39
C VAL A 176 -0.63 -4.87 -9.52
N ALA A 177 -1.30 -4.83 -10.67
CA ALA A 177 -0.93 -5.59 -11.86
C ALA A 177 0.26 -4.98 -12.62
N TYR A 178 0.32 -3.65 -12.83
CA TYR A 178 1.33 -3.03 -13.71
C TYR A 178 2.64 -2.63 -13.01
N GLU A 179 2.60 -2.02 -11.83
CA GLU A 179 3.77 -1.41 -11.19
C GLU A 179 4.56 -2.45 -10.39
N VAL A 180 5.86 -2.58 -10.64
CA VAL A 180 6.63 -3.64 -9.97
C VAL A 180 6.89 -3.25 -8.51
N GLN A 181 6.40 -4.10 -7.61
CA GLN A 181 6.54 -3.95 -6.17
C GLN A 181 7.66 -4.83 -5.62
N ASP A 182 8.09 -4.59 -4.39
CA ASP A 182 9.01 -5.48 -3.69
C ASP A 182 8.30 -6.70 -3.04
N SER A 183 9.06 -7.48 -2.28
CA SER A 183 8.57 -8.65 -1.56
C SER A 183 7.53 -8.36 -0.47
N CYS A 184 7.34 -7.09 -0.11
CA CYS A 184 6.29 -6.63 0.80
C CYS A 184 5.14 -5.94 0.05
N GLN A 185 5.08 -6.05 -1.29
CA GLN A 185 4.00 -5.53 -2.13
C GLN A 185 3.93 -3.99 -2.11
N GLY A 186 5.04 -3.33 -1.78
CA GLY A 186 5.15 -1.87 -1.79
C GLY A 186 6.18 -1.36 -2.77
N HIS A 187 6.08 -0.06 -3.08
CA HIS A 187 7.03 0.67 -3.93
C HIS A 187 6.98 2.18 -3.65
N PRO A 188 8.01 2.97 -4.04
CA PRO A 188 8.00 4.41 -3.90
C PRO A 188 7.47 5.15 -5.13
N GLN A 189 6.75 6.24 -4.89
CA GLN A 189 6.45 7.26 -5.91
C GLN A 189 7.57 8.34 -5.97
N GLU A 190 7.49 9.32 -6.88
CA GLU A 190 8.55 10.30 -7.16
C GLU A 190 9.02 11.19 -5.99
N GLN A 191 8.17 11.53 -5.03
CA GLN A 191 8.52 12.22 -3.78
C GLN A 191 9.05 11.25 -2.69
N GLY A 192 9.06 9.95 -2.97
CA GLY A 192 9.70 8.93 -2.16
C GLY A 192 8.84 8.28 -1.09
N ALA A 193 7.54 8.54 -1.07
CA ALA A 193 6.63 7.82 -0.17
C ALA A 193 6.54 6.35 -0.60
N TYR A 194 7.00 5.45 0.26
CA TYR A 194 6.76 4.01 0.12
C TYR A 194 5.31 3.72 0.48
N HIS A 195 4.61 2.95 -0.36
CA HIS A 195 3.17 2.72 -0.19
C HIS A 195 2.73 1.36 -0.74
N TYR A 196 1.56 0.92 -0.27
CA TYR A 196 0.85 -0.25 -0.77
C TYR A 196 -0.37 0.19 -1.59
N HIS A 197 -0.64 -0.52 -2.69
CA HIS A 197 -1.91 -0.42 -3.42
C HIS A 197 -2.90 -1.55 -3.06
N GLY A 198 -2.40 -2.63 -2.44
CA GLY A 198 -3.18 -3.82 -2.10
C GLY A 198 -2.66 -4.53 -0.83
N PRO A 199 -3.09 -5.79 -0.60
CA PRO A 199 -2.62 -6.59 0.53
C PRO A 199 -1.11 -6.77 0.54
N SER A 200 -0.54 -6.83 1.74
CA SER A 200 0.87 -7.11 1.97
C SER A 200 1.03 -8.19 3.03
N ASP A 201 1.83 -9.22 2.73
CA ASP A 201 2.19 -10.25 3.71
C ASP A 201 3.10 -9.70 4.83
N CYS A 202 3.68 -8.52 4.63
CA CYS A 202 4.48 -7.82 5.64
C CYS A 202 3.64 -7.03 6.64
N LEU A 203 2.31 -7.04 6.52
CA LEU A 203 1.41 -6.53 7.57
C LEU A 203 1.15 -7.62 8.59
N SER A 204 1.48 -7.34 9.85
CA SER A 204 1.28 -8.29 10.95
C SER A 204 -0.19 -8.69 11.05
N GLY A 205 -0.44 -10.00 10.94
CA GLY A 205 -1.77 -10.58 11.01
C GLY A 205 -2.63 -10.42 9.75
N SER A 206 -2.04 -10.08 8.59
CA SER A 206 -2.72 -10.05 7.29
C SER A 206 -3.44 -11.36 6.92
N ARG A 207 -2.96 -12.49 7.46
CA ARG A 207 -3.54 -13.83 7.30
C ARG A 207 -4.42 -14.29 8.46
N GLN A 208 -4.64 -13.43 9.46
CA GLN A 208 -5.48 -13.76 10.61
C GLN A 208 -6.93 -13.32 10.36
N PRO A 209 -7.93 -14.05 10.86
CA PRO A 209 -9.34 -13.65 10.85
C PRO A 209 -9.59 -12.27 11.46
N ALA A 210 -10.34 -11.42 10.76
CA ALA A 210 -10.84 -10.13 11.22
C ALA A 210 -9.79 -9.26 11.94
N GLN A 211 -8.55 -9.28 11.42
CA GLN A 211 -7.44 -8.54 12.02
C GLN A 211 -7.37 -7.13 11.46
N LEU A 212 -7.28 -6.13 12.35
CA LEU A 212 -7.05 -4.74 11.95
C LEU A 212 -5.65 -4.59 11.37
N LEU A 213 -5.54 -4.03 10.17
CA LEU A 213 -4.29 -3.83 9.42
C LEU A 213 -3.93 -2.36 9.25
N GLY A 214 -4.85 -1.44 9.48
CA GLY A 214 -4.62 0.00 9.36
C GLY A 214 -5.88 0.83 9.53
N TYR A 215 -5.78 2.11 9.18
CA TYR A 215 -6.88 3.05 9.22
C TYR A 215 -6.98 3.83 7.91
N VAL A 216 -8.21 4.00 7.46
CA VAL A 216 -8.56 4.84 6.32
C VAL A 216 -8.63 6.30 6.78
N LEU A 217 -8.32 7.24 5.90
CA LEU A 217 -8.34 8.67 6.21
C LEU A 217 -9.75 9.22 6.51
N ASP A 218 -10.80 8.43 6.33
CA ASP A 218 -12.17 8.73 6.78
C ASP A 218 -12.48 8.22 8.20
N GLY A 219 -11.48 7.60 8.85
CA GLY A 219 -11.50 7.16 10.24
C GLY A 219 -11.86 5.70 10.46
N PHE A 220 -12.38 4.99 9.46
CA PHE A 220 -12.68 3.57 9.57
C PHE A 220 -11.43 2.69 9.54
N GLY A 221 -11.51 1.49 10.13
CA GLY A 221 -10.44 0.50 10.06
C GLY A 221 -10.39 -0.20 8.70
N ILE A 222 -9.21 -0.68 8.32
CA ILE A 222 -9.04 -1.65 7.25
C ILE A 222 -8.59 -2.99 7.85
N TYR A 223 -9.28 -4.06 7.48
CA TYR A 223 -9.10 -5.39 8.06
C TYR A 223 -8.57 -6.40 7.05
N SER A 224 -8.06 -7.52 7.54
CA SER A 224 -7.58 -8.64 6.74
C SER A 224 -8.69 -9.27 5.90
N MET A 225 -8.28 -9.97 4.83
CA MET A 225 -9.17 -10.62 3.87
C MET A 225 -9.88 -11.87 4.40
N TRP A 226 -9.84 -12.13 5.71
CA TRP A 226 -10.38 -13.34 6.32
C TRP A 226 -11.48 -12.93 7.29
N ASP A 227 -12.68 -13.47 7.13
CA ASP A 227 -13.76 -13.24 8.11
C ASP A 227 -13.47 -13.96 9.44
N GLU A 228 -14.32 -13.73 10.44
CA GLU A 228 -14.19 -14.32 11.79
C GLU A 228 -14.17 -15.86 11.77
N GLN A 229 -14.68 -16.50 10.71
CA GLN A 229 -14.69 -17.94 10.53
C GLN A 229 -13.46 -18.45 9.75
N GLY A 230 -12.56 -17.55 9.34
CA GLY A 230 -11.37 -17.88 8.57
C GLY A 230 -11.65 -18.15 7.09
N ARG A 231 -12.81 -17.74 6.57
CA ARG A 231 -13.10 -17.79 5.14
C ARG A 231 -12.56 -16.54 4.46
N GLN A 232 -11.92 -16.73 3.32
CA GLN A 232 -11.43 -15.62 2.50
C GLN A 232 -12.59 -14.82 1.92
N LEU A 233 -12.51 -13.50 2.01
CA LEU A 233 -13.48 -12.56 1.50
C LEU A 233 -13.15 -12.17 0.06
N THR A 234 -14.21 -12.02 -0.72
CA THR A 234 -14.20 -11.61 -2.13
C THR A 234 -15.06 -10.37 -2.32
N ASN A 235 -15.06 -9.78 -3.51
CA ASN A 235 -15.93 -8.66 -3.86
C ASN A 235 -17.42 -8.98 -3.67
N ALA A 236 -17.82 -10.25 -3.74
CA ALA A 236 -19.19 -10.67 -3.49
C ALA A 236 -19.63 -10.48 -2.02
N ASP A 237 -18.67 -10.39 -1.10
CA ASP A 237 -18.91 -10.16 0.33
C ASP A 237 -18.91 -8.66 0.71
N LEU A 238 -18.58 -7.78 -0.22
CA LEU A 238 -18.29 -6.36 0.03
C LEU A 238 -19.26 -5.43 -0.68
N ASP A 239 -19.41 -4.22 -0.14
CA ASP A 239 -20.27 -3.17 -0.69
C ASP A 239 -19.59 -2.40 -1.84
N ALA A 240 -20.30 -1.41 -2.38
CA ALA A 240 -19.83 -0.59 -3.49
C ALA A 240 -18.56 0.22 -3.22
N CYS A 241 -18.15 0.39 -1.95
CA CYS A 241 -16.92 1.05 -1.56
C CYS A 241 -15.87 0.08 -1.02
N HIS A 242 -16.06 -1.23 -1.22
CA HIS A 242 -15.13 -2.28 -0.81
C HIS A 242 -15.04 -2.46 0.71
N GLY A 243 -16.13 -2.18 1.43
CA GLY A 243 -16.22 -2.48 2.85
C GLY A 243 -17.47 -3.27 3.21
N ARG A 244 -17.66 -3.49 4.51
CA ARG A 244 -18.80 -4.23 5.04
C ARG A 244 -19.07 -3.83 6.48
N THR A 245 -20.26 -4.16 6.96
CA THR A 245 -20.58 -4.11 8.39
C THR A 245 -20.58 -5.53 8.95
N SER A 246 -19.70 -5.80 9.90
CA SER A 246 -19.70 -7.04 10.68
C SER A 246 -19.15 -6.76 12.08
N LYS A 247 -19.09 -7.80 12.90
CA LYS A 247 -18.36 -7.74 14.16
C LYS A 247 -16.86 -7.72 13.87
N VAL A 248 -16.15 -6.86 14.60
CA VAL A 248 -14.70 -6.67 14.56
C VAL A 248 -14.20 -6.21 15.92
N ARG A 249 -12.90 -6.39 16.20
CA ARG A 249 -12.26 -5.78 17.37
C ARG A 249 -11.85 -4.34 17.04
N TRP A 250 -12.43 -3.36 17.71
CA TRP A 250 -12.16 -1.93 17.57
C TRP A 250 -11.81 -1.33 18.93
N ASN A 251 -10.65 -0.68 19.05
CA ASN A 251 -10.18 -0.06 20.30
C ASN A 251 -10.25 -1.00 21.51
N GLY A 252 -9.89 -2.28 21.29
CA GLY A 252 -9.87 -3.31 22.32
C GLY A 252 -11.21 -3.99 22.60
N GLN A 253 -12.33 -3.50 22.05
CA GLN A 253 -13.68 -4.03 22.26
C GLN A 253 -14.24 -4.69 21.00
N GLU A 254 -15.08 -5.71 21.15
CA GLU A 254 -15.87 -6.24 20.03
C GLU A 254 -17.06 -5.31 19.76
N VAL A 255 -17.19 -4.86 18.52
CA VAL A 255 -18.28 -3.98 18.06
C VAL A 255 -18.75 -4.43 16.69
N THR A 256 -20.03 -4.22 16.38
CA THR A 256 -20.53 -4.35 15.00
C THR A 256 -20.46 -2.97 14.34
N MET A 257 -19.58 -2.81 13.37
CA MET A 257 -19.37 -1.54 12.69
C MET A 257 -18.96 -1.72 11.23
N TYR A 258 -19.17 -0.67 10.44
CA TYR A 258 -18.61 -0.60 9.10
C TYR A 258 -17.08 -0.56 9.16
N HIS A 259 -16.42 -1.25 8.26
CA HIS A 259 -14.98 -1.25 8.06
C HIS A 259 -14.64 -1.69 6.63
N TYR A 260 -13.44 -1.36 6.19
CA TYR A 260 -12.91 -1.80 4.90
C TYR A 260 -12.16 -3.11 5.06
N VAL A 261 -12.02 -3.83 3.94
CA VAL A 261 -11.37 -5.14 3.91
C VAL A 261 -10.34 -5.14 2.80
N MET A 262 -9.11 -5.54 3.10
CA MET A 262 -8.14 -5.84 2.05
C MET A 262 -8.55 -7.15 1.36
N THR A 263 -8.43 -7.27 0.04
CA THR A 263 -8.72 -8.50 -0.74
C THR A 263 -7.71 -8.70 -1.85
N GLU A 264 -7.64 -9.90 -2.41
CA GLU A 264 -6.86 -10.17 -3.62
C GLU A 264 -7.52 -9.62 -4.89
N GLU A 265 -8.83 -9.40 -4.88
CA GLU A 265 -9.55 -8.83 -6.02
C GLU A 265 -9.48 -7.30 -6.02
N TYR A 266 -9.30 -6.70 -7.20
CA TYR A 266 -9.40 -5.25 -7.41
C TYR A 266 -10.76 -4.72 -6.87
N PRO A 267 -10.82 -3.56 -6.17
CA PRO A 267 -9.77 -2.56 -5.93
C PRO A 267 -8.87 -2.82 -4.71
N TYR A 268 -8.78 -4.05 -4.21
CA TYR A 268 -7.84 -4.51 -3.17
C TYR A 268 -8.00 -3.94 -1.76
N THR A 269 -8.45 -2.69 -1.62
CA THR A 269 -8.51 -1.98 -0.35
C THR A 269 -9.81 -1.17 -0.25
N LEU A 270 -10.00 -0.17 -1.12
CA LEU A 270 -11.15 0.74 -1.11
C LEU A 270 -11.64 1.03 -2.52
N GLY A 271 -12.96 1.14 -2.68
CA GLY A 271 -13.61 1.70 -3.86
C GLY A 271 -13.97 3.19 -3.70
N CYS A 272 -14.31 3.61 -2.47
CA CYS A 272 -14.64 5.00 -2.12
C CYS A 272 -14.54 5.19 -0.60
N PHE A 273 -14.51 6.45 -0.14
CA PHE A 273 -14.70 6.74 1.28
C PHE A 273 -16.19 6.67 1.63
N ARG A 274 -16.50 6.08 2.79
CA ARG A 274 -17.82 5.96 3.40
C ARG A 274 -17.95 6.76 4.67
N GLY A 275 -16.86 7.25 5.26
CA GLY A 275 -16.85 8.34 6.24
C GLY A 275 -16.53 9.70 5.60
N THR A 276 -16.21 10.68 6.45
CA THR A 276 -15.71 11.98 6.00
C THR A 276 -14.18 11.95 6.01
N PRO A 277 -13.50 11.94 4.85
CA PRO A 277 -12.05 11.91 4.81
C PRO A 277 -11.44 13.19 5.39
N LEU A 278 -10.26 13.06 5.98
CA LEU A 278 -9.45 14.22 6.35
C LEU A 278 -9.23 15.11 5.12
N THR A 279 -9.70 16.34 5.19
CA THR A 279 -9.41 17.34 4.14
C THR A 279 -7.91 17.63 4.08
N LEU A 280 -7.38 17.92 2.90
CA LEU A 280 -5.96 18.24 2.65
C LEU A 280 -5.35 19.30 3.59
N THR A 281 -6.17 20.18 4.19
CA THR A 281 -5.72 21.16 5.18
C THR A 281 -5.18 20.52 6.47
N HIS A 282 -5.60 19.29 6.79
CA HIS A 282 -5.15 18.48 7.93
C HIS A 282 -4.06 17.46 7.56
N LEU A 283 -3.81 17.21 6.26
CA LEU A 283 -2.69 16.40 5.80
C LEU A 283 -1.43 17.26 5.81
N ARG A 284 -0.84 17.48 6.99
CA ARG A 284 0.50 18.06 7.10
C ARG A 284 1.55 17.02 6.73
N MET A 285 1.60 16.61 5.46
CA MET A 285 2.83 16.09 4.87
C MET A 285 3.77 17.29 4.64
N GLN A 286 4.25 17.88 5.73
CA GLN A 286 5.22 18.95 5.69
C GLN A 286 6.59 18.34 5.46
N HIS A 287 7.18 18.67 4.32
CA HIS A 287 8.59 18.41 4.01
C HIS A 287 9.45 18.73 5.24
N PRO A 288 10.37 17.85 5.68
CA PRO A 288 11.40 18.30 6.59
C PRO A 288 12.15 19.46 5.91
N PRO A 289 12.42 20.57 6.61
CA PRO A 289 13.21 21.65 6.04
C PRO A 289 14.55 21.06 5.59
N PHE A 290 14.90 21.25 4.32
CA PHE A 290 16.24 20.97 3.84
C PHE A 290 17.23 21.55 4.84
N PRO A 291 18.22 20.79 5.34
CA PRO A 291 19.31 21.40 6.08
C PRO A 291 19.95 22.42 5.13
N ARG A 292 19.88 23.71 5.48
CA ARG A 292 20.62 24.76 4.79
C ARG A 292 22.06 24.27 4.72
N GLN A 293 22.55 23.98 3.51
CA GLN A 293 23.97 23.82 3.28
C GLN A 293 24.62 25.12 3.75
N LEU A 294 25.43 25.02 4.80
CA LEU A 294 26.34 26.09 5.18
C LEU A 294 27.20 26.39 3.94
N PRO A 295 27.37 27.66 3.54
CA PRO A 295 28.19 27.98 2.39
C PRO A 295 29.60 27.45 2.62
N SER A 296 30.07 26.62 1.69
CA SER A 296 31.45 26.16 1.63
C SER A 296 32.37 27.38 1.51
N LEU A 297 33.25 27.56 2.49
CA LEU A 297 34.33 28.55 2.43
C LEU A 297 35.23 28.25 1.22
N PRO A 298 35.57 29.25 0.39
CA PRO A 298 36.46 29.05 -0.74
C PRO A 298 37.90 28.76 -0.26
N PRO A 299 38.65 27.88 -0.95
CA PRO A 299 40.00 27.57 -0.58
C PRO A 299 40.98 28.68 -1.01
N GLY A 300 41.60 29.31 -0.01
CA GLY A 300 42.97 29.78 -0.06
C GLY A 300 43.24 31.13 -0.74
N GLN A 301 43.85 32.04 0.03
CA GLN A 301 44.99 32.84 -0.41
C GLN A 301 45.65 33.53 0.79
N GLY A 302 46.98 33.51 0.84
CA GLY A 302 47.76 34.50 1.58
C GLY A 302 48.51 34.01 2.81
N ARG A 303 49.76 33.57 2.59
CA ARG A 303 50.84 33.65 3.59
C ARG A 303 50.90 35.05 4.22
N LEU A 304 51.04 35.13 5.53
CA LEU A 304 51.93 36.09 6.20
C LEU A 304 52.46 35.48 7.50
N ARG A 305 53.81 35.40 7.60
CA ARG A 305 54.53 35.20 8.88
C ARG A 305 54.25 36.40 9.80
N PRO A 306 54.40 36.26 11.13
CA PRO A 306 55.68 36.71 11.70
C PRO A 306 56.17 35.95 12.96
N GLN A 307 57.50 35.97 13.06
CA GLN A 307 58.32 36.15 14.27
C GLN A 307 58.48 35.02 15.30
N TRP A 308 59.78 34.67 15.41
CA TRP A 308 60.52 33.81 16.34
C TRP A 308 60.46 32.31 16.07
#